data_AF-A0A3D4UW70-F1
#
_entry.id   AF-A0A3D4UW70-F1
#
_cell.length_a   1.000
_cell.length_b   1.000
_cell.length_c   1.000
_cell.angle_alpha   90.00
_cell.angle_beta   90.00
_cell.angle_gamma   90.00
#
_symmetry.space_group_name_H-M   'P 1'
#
loop_
_entity.id
_entity.type
_entity.pdbx_description
1 polymer ?
#
loop_
_entity_poly.entity_id
_entity_poly.type
_entity_poly.pdbx_seq_one_letter_code
_entity_poly.pdbx_strand_id
1 'polypeptide(L)'
;MNRSITQFTFIILLSTLIVSCTDTEKVQLVEKTIQETKAEYVSDSRVALFSATASAKQNTIVLTGETSLPEARASLLASLDQKNIAYADSISVLPATELGNEVYALVNNSVSNLRSEPKHSAQLATQAILGMPLKVLKKQGGWYLVQTPEDYLSWVDSGGITRVDKSTLADWADADKIIYLNTVGFSYSKANTGSEKVSDLVAGNILKLKNSSGSYYEVEYPDGRRAFVAKREARLLDDWISSVSATPEALTNTAKTLIGS
;
A
#
# COMPACT_ATOMS: atom_id res chain seq x y z
N MET A 1 14.53 53.34 76.80
CA MET A 1 15.64 52.45 76.41
C MET A 1 15.08 51.42 75.43
N ASN A 2 15.48 51.46 74.14
CA ASN A 2 15.52 50.43 73.07
C ASN A 2 14.29 49.50 72.82
N ARG A 3 13.91 48.99 71.63
CA ARG A 3 14.27 48.99 70.17
C ARG A 3 13.13 48.15 69.49
N SER A 4 12.43 48.55 68.41
CA SER A 4 12.70 48.40 66.96
C SER A 4 12.72 46.96 66.34
N ILE A 5 11.75 46.68 65.43
CA ILE A 5 11.84 45.94 64.13
C ILE A 5 11.98 44.38 64.24
N THR A 6 11.30 43.46 63.52
CA THR A 6 11.05 43.32 62.05
C THR A 6 9.91 42.32 61.76
N GLN A 7 9.05 42.61 60.76
CA GLN A 7 8.25 41.65 60.00
C GLN A 7 9.12 41.00 58.90
N PHE A 8 8.95 39.70 58.59
CA PHE A 8 9.28 38.95 57.35
C PHE A 8 9.13 37.45 57.73
N THR A 9 8.57 36.48 57.01
CA THR A 9 8.35 36.20 55.58
C THR A 9 7.44 34.95 55.51
N PHE A 10 6.38 34.89 54.69
CA PHE A 10 5.85 33.59 54.20
C PHE A 10 4.87 33.76 53.02
N ILE A 11 5.36 34.09 51.82
CA ILE A 11 4.60 33.94 50.58
C ILE A 11 5.58 33.57 49.46
N ILE A 12 5.87 32.28 49.25
CA ILE A 12 6.27 31.72 47.94
C ILE A 12 5.95 30.21 47.94
N LEU A 13 4.77 29.79 47.48
CA LEU A 13 4.55 28.44 46.91
C LEU A 13 3.20 28.31 46.17
N LEU A 14 2.97 29.04 45.07
CA LEU A 14 1.78 28.78 44.23
C LEU A 14 1.91 29.22 42.76
N SER A 15 3.06 28.98 42.11
CA SER A 15 3.31 29.47 40.74
C SER A 15 3.67 28.41 39.70
N THR A 16 3.42 27.11 39.94
CA THR A 16 3.84 26.04 39.00
C THR A 16 2.70 25.29 38.27
N LEU A 17 1.43 25.70 38.41
CA LEU A 17 0.29 24.97 37.82
C LEU A 17 -0.31 25.57 36.54
N ILE A 18 0.18 26.71 36.05
CA ILE A 18 -0.46 27.43 34.92
C ILE A 18 0.14 27.07 33.55
N VAL A 19 1.35 26.49 33.51
CA VAL A 19 2.08 26.28 32.24
C VAL A 19 1.49 25.11 31.42
N SER A 20 0.96 24.07 32.06
CA SER A 20 0.48 22.86 31.36
C SER A 20 -0.87 23.02 30.65
N CYS A 21 -1.65 24.05 30.98
CA CYS A 21 -2.99 24.24 30.42
C CYS A 21 -2.95 24.79 28.97
N THR A 22 -2.01 25.69 28.70
CA THR A 22 -1.89 26.37 27.39
C THR A 22 -1.41 25.47 26.26
N ASP A 23 -0.50 24.53 26.55
CA ASP A 23 -0.03 23.56 25.55
C ASP A 23 -1.14 22.58 25.15
N THR A 24 -2.02 22.23 26.09
CA THR A 24 -3.15 21.33 25.85
C THR A 24 -4.15 21.95 24.87
N GLU A 25 -4.50 23.22 25.06
CA GLU A 25 -5.42 23.95 24.15
C GLU A 25 -4.84 24.09 22.74
N LYS A 26 -3.54 24.40 22.62
CA LYS A 26 -2.85 24.48 21.32
C LYS A 26 -2.85 23.14 20.60
N VAL A 27 -2.52 22.04 21.29
CA VAL A 27 -2.57 20.70 20.70
C VAL A 27 -3.98 20.37 20.22
N GLN A 28 -5.01 20.66 21.00
CA GLN A 28 -6.40 20.43 20.59
C GLN A 28 -6.80 21.23 19.33
N LEU A 29 -6.35 22.48 19.22
CA LEU A 29 -6.58 23.30 18.02
C LEU A 29 -5.88 22.74 16.78
N VAL A 30 -4.65 22.25 16.93
CA VAL A 30 -3.90 21.63 15.84
C VAL A 30 -4.53 20.30 15.45
N GLU A 31 -4.90 19.46 16.42
CA GLU A 31 -5.61 18.20 16.17
C GLU A 31 -6.93 18.44 15.42
N LYS A 32 -7.68 19.49 15.78
CA LYS A 32 -8.87 19.88 15.03
C LYS A 32 -8.55 20.23 13.58
N THR A 33 -7.48 20.99 13.34
CA THR A 33 -7.03 21.36 11.98
C THR A 33 -6.58 20.14 11.18
N ILE A 34 -5.93 19.17 11.84
CA ILE A 34 -5.58 17.85 11.26
C ILE A 34 -6.85 17.10 10.83
N GLN A 35 -7.87 17.03 11.68
CA GLN A 35 -9.13 16.35 11.35
C GLN A 35 -9.89 17.05 10.21
N GLU A 36 -9.92 18.38 10.18
CA GLU A 36 -10.52 19.16 9.09
C GLU A 36 -9.78 18.89 7.76
N THR A 37 -8.46 18.92 7.77
CA THR A 37 -7.64 18.58 6.59
C THR A 37 -7.91 17.15 6.13
N LYS A 38 -7.96 16.20 7.07
CA LYS A 38 -8.25 14.79 6.74
C LYS A 38 -9.63 14.66 6.08
N ALA A 39 -10.64 15.33 6.60
CA ALA A 39 -12.01 15.27 6.07
C ALA A 39 -12.13 15.89 4.67
N GLU A 40 -11.32 16.89 4.35
CA GLU A 40 -11.29 17.53 3.03
C GLU A 40 -10.60 16.66 1.98
N TYR A 41 -9.48 16.03 2.32
CA TYR A 41 -8.61 15.35 1.35
C TYR A 41 -8.81 13.83 1.28
N VAL A 42 -9.35 13.20 2.34
CA VAL A 42 -9.54 11.74 2.41
C VAL A 42 -11.02 11.41 2.50
N SER A 43 -11.67 11.35 1.34
CA SER A 43 -13.07 10.90 1.23
C SER A 43 -13.23 9.40 1.48
N ASP A 44 -12.23 8.59 1.08
CA ASP A 44 -12.17 7.15 1.32
C ASP A 44 -10.75 6.75 1.76
N SER A 45 -10.63 6.26 2.99
CA SER A 45 -9.36 5.82 3.58
C SER A 45 -8.76 4.57 2.92
N ARG A 46 -9.53 3.90 2.05
CA ARG A 46 -9.05 2.76 1.27
C ARG A 46 -8.21 3.21 0.09
N VAL A 47 -8.31 4.44 -0.38
CA VAL A 47 -7.56 4.91 -1.57
C VAL A 47 -6.54 6.00 -1.25
N ALA A 48 -6.71 6.68 -0.11
CA ALA A 48 -5.81 7.74 0.32
C ALA A 48 -5.46 7.63 1.80
N LEU A 49 -4.21 7.94 2.13
CA LEU A 49 -3.70 7.95 3.49
C LEU A 49 -3.36 9.37 3.93
N PHE A 50 -3.97 9.80 5.02
CA PHE A 50 -3.52 10.96 5.79
C PHE A 50 -3.70 10.63 7.27
N SER A 51 -2.57 10.40 7.94
CA SER A 51 -2.50 10.14 9.38
C SER A 51 -1.46 11.09 9.96
N ALA A 52 -1.91 12.11 10.67
CA ALA A 52 -1.05 13.03 11.39
C ALA A 52 -1.55 13.15 12.83
N THR A 53 -0.64 13.45 13.74
CA THR A 53 -0.91 13.72 15.15
C THR A 53 -0.02 14.86 15.61
N ALA A 54 -0.46 15.58 16.63
CA ALA A 54 0.24 16.68 17.24
C ALA A 54 0.61 16.35 18.69
N SER A 55 1.82 16.73 19.09
CA SER A 55 2.26 16.65 20.48
C SER A 55 2.99 17.93 20.88
N ALA A 56 2.88 18.34 22.14
CA ALA A 56 3.62 19.49 22.65
C ALA A 56 4.99 19.05 23.18
N LYS A 57 6.06 19.67 22.70
CA LYS A 57 7.42 19.49 23.21
C LYS A 57 8.12 20.84 23.33
N GLN A 58 8.48 21.23 24.56
CA GLN A 58 9.22 22.48 24.83
C GLN A 58 8.58 23.72 24.15
N ASN A 59 7.28 23.93 24.34
CA ASN A 59 6.51 25.05 23.79
C ASN A 59 6.43 25.10 22.24
N THR A 60 6.80 24.02 21.55
CA THR A 60 6.63 23.83 20.10
C THR A 60 5.71 22.63 19.86
N ILE A 61 4.82 22.73 18.87
CA ILE A 61 4.01 21.59 18.44
C ILE A 61 4.83 20.73 17.49
N VAL A 62 4.91 19.43 17.74
CA VAL A 62 5.56 18.47 16.84
C VAL A 62 4.48 17.69 16.11
N LEU A 63 4.43 17.84 14.79
CA LEU A 63 3.56 17.07 13.92
C LEU A 63 4.27 15.79 13.52
N THR A 64 3.62 14.64 13.73
CA THR A 64 4.17 13.34 13.33
C THR A 64 3.12 12.53 12.58
N GLY A 65 3.56 11.73 11.63
CA GLY A 65 2.68 10.84 10.88
C GLY A 65 3.14 10.63 9.46
N GLU A 66 2.20 10.26 8.60
CA GLU A 66 2.43 9.89 7.21
C GLU A 66 1.24 10.24 6.32
N THR A 67 1.52 10.51 5.05
CA THR A 67 0.49 10.71 4.05
C THR A 67 0.90 10.24 2.66
N SER A 68 -0.05 9.76 1.88
CA SER A 68 0.10 9.54 0.43
C SER A 68 -0.24 10.78 -0.40
N LEU A 69 -0.66 11.88 0.23
CA LEU A 69 -1.16 13.11 -0.40
C LEU A 69 -0.26 14.29 -0.01
N PRO A 70 0.76 14.63 -0.82
CA PRO A 70 1.61 15.81 -0.59
C PRO A 70 0.82 17.11 -0.38
N GLU A 71 -0.28 17.27 -1.11
CA GLU A 71 -1.19 18.42 -1.05
C GLU A 71 -1.92 18.55 0.28
N ALA A 72 -2.33 17.43 0.90
CA ALA A 72 -2.99 17.45 2.20
C ALA A 72 -2.02 17.92 3.30
N ARG A 73 -0.76 17.44 3.25
CA ARG A 73 0.29 17.96 4.13
C ARG A 73 0.49 19.45 3.89
N ALA A 74 0.66 19.89 2.64
CA ALA A 74 0.86 21.30 2.32
C ALA A 74 -0.29 22.19 2.83
N SER A 75 -1.54 21.75 2.67
CA SER A 75 -2.73 22.46 3.18
C SER A 75 -2.76 22.57 4.70
N LEU A 76 -2.42 21.50 5.42
CA LEU A 76 -2.30 21.52 6.88
C LEU A 76 -1.26 22.57 7.33
N LEU A 77 -0.07 22.53 6.74
CA LEU A 77 1.02 23.45 7.13
C LEU A 77 0.63 24.91 6.87
N ALA A 78 0.06 25.22 5.70
CA ALA A 78 -0.42 26.55 5.36
C ALA A 78 -1.51 27.06 6.34
N SER A 79 -2.41 26.17 6.77
CA SER A 79 -3.45 26.49 7.74
C SER A 79 -2.89 26.81 9.13
N LEU A 80 -1.81 26.14 9.54
CA LEU A 80 -1.13 26.40 10.81
C LEU A 80 -0.33 27.71 10.77
N ASP A 81 0.33 27.98 9.65
CA ASP A 81 1.05 29.24 9.41
C ASP A 81 0.08 30.44 9.49
N GLN A 82 -1.09 30.34 8.86
CA GLN A 82 -2.12 31.39 8.92
C GLN A 82 -2.62 31.68 10.35
N LYS A 83 -2.63 30.65 11.20
CA LYS A 83 -3.02 30.76 12.62
C LYS A 83 -1.86 31.20 13.52
N ASN A 84 -0.67 31.47 12.97
CA ASN A 84 0.55 31.82 13.70
C ASN A 84 0.96 30.76 14.75
N ILE A 85 0.76 29.49 14.44
CA ILE A 85 1.12 28.37 15.31
C ILE A 85 2.54 27.91 14.96
N ALA A 86 3.46 27.95 15.92
CA ALA A 86 4.80 27.41 15.73
C ALA A 86 4.78 25.87 15.80
N TYR A 87 5.31 25.21 14.78
CA TYR A 87 5.40 23.76 14.70
C TYR A 87 6.74 23.27 14.16
N ALA A 88 7.07 22.03 14.50
CA ALA A 88 8.09 21.22 13.85
C ALA A 88 7.39 20.13 13.06
N ASP A 89 7.62 20.09 11.75
CA ASP A 89 7.01 19.12 10.86
C ASP A 89 7.86 17.85 10.71
N SER A 90 7.28 16.71 11.05
CA SER A 90 7.85 15.38 10.87
C SER A 90 6.83 14.42 10.23
N ILE A 91 5.91 14.95 9.42
CA ILE A 91 4.98 14.16 8.60
C ILE A 91 5.72 13.66 7.36
N SER A 92 5.75 12.33 7.18
CA SER A 92 6.40 11.69 6.03
C SER A 92 5.45 11.61 4.84
N VAL A 93 5.94 11.92 3.65
CA VAL A 93 5.19 11.72 2.39
C VAL A 93 5.60 10.38 1.78
N LEU A 94 4.62 9.52 1.47
CA LEU A 94 4.85 8.22 0.86
C LEU A 94 4.96 8.33 -0.67
N PRO A 95 5.73 7.46 -1.36
CA PRO A 95 6.47 6.31 -0.82
C PRO A 95 7.62 6.66 0.12
N ALA A 96 7.81 5.83 1.14
CA ALA A 96 8.82 6.05 2.16
C ALA A 96 10.25 5.89 1.59
N THR A 97 11.16 6.78 1.99
CA THR A 97 12.50 6.89 1.40
C THR A 97 13.36 5.63 1.57
N GLU A 98 13.12 4.84 2.63
CA GLU A 98 13.82 3.59 2.90
C GLU A 98 13.53 2.49 1.87
N LEU A 99 12.51 2.67 1.02
CA LEU A 99 12.23 1.73 -0.08
C LEU A 99 13.27 1.81 -1.20
N GLY A 100 14.08 2.88 -1.25
CA GLY A 100 15.06 3.10 -2.33
C GLY A 100 14.36 3.24 -3.69
N ASN A 101 14.91 2.58 -4.71
CA ASN A 101 14.39 2.66 -6.08
C ASN A 101 13.26 1.67 -6.38
N GLU A 102 13.05 0.66 -5.52
CA GLU A 102 12.03 -0.37 -5.73
C GLU A 102 10.71 0.03 -5.06
N VAL A 103 10.11 1.10 -5.57
CA VAL A 103 8.79 1.61 -5.16
C VAL A 103 7.65 0.91 -5.90
N TYR A 104 7.95 -0.17 -6.61
CA TYR A 104 6.98 -1.02 -7.31
C TYR A 104 7.17 -2.47 -6.91
N ALA A 105 6.15 -3.28 -7.18
CA ALA A 105 6.22 -4.71 -7.05
C ALA A 105 5.33 -5.40 -8.07
N LEU A 106 5.62 -6.67 -8.33
CA LEU A 106 4.79 -7.58 -9.11
C LEU A 106 4.30 -8.68 -8.18
N VAL A 107 3.01 -8.98 -8.22
CA VAL A 107 2.45 -10.11 -7.47
C VAL A 107 3.04 -11.41 -8.00
N ASN A 108 3.57 -12.24 -7.12
CA ASN A 108 4.33 -13.45 -7.48
C ASN A 108 3.61 -14.76 -7.12
N ASN A 109 2.63 -14.71 -6.21
CA ASN A 109 1.72 -15.84 -5.96
C ASN A 109 0.54 -15.81 -6.95
N SER A 110 -0.07 -16.97 -7.21
CA SER A 110 -1.30 -17.08 -8.00
C SER A 110 -2.37 -16.09 -7.51
N VAL A 111 -2.58 -16.06 -6.20
CA VAL A 111 -3.42 -15.09 -5.47
C VAL A 111 -2.70 -14.67 -4.19
N SER A 112 -2.52 -13.36 -4.01
CA SER A 112 -2.02 -12.74 -2.79
C SER A 112 -3.15 -12.08 -2.03
N ASN A 113 -3.23 -12.38 -0.73
CA ASN A 113 -4.21 -11.78 0.18
C ASN A 113 -3.69 -10.41 0.66
N LEU A 114 -4.47 -9.36 0.38
CA LEU A 114 -4.18 -8.00 0.81
C LEU A 114 -5.04 -7.68 2.04
N ARG A 115 -4.42 -7.21 3.12
CA ARG A 115 -5.04 -7.10 4.45
C ARG A 115 -5.13 -5.66 4.94
N SER A 116 -6.01 -5.41 5.91
CA SER A 116 -6.17 -4.09 6.53
C SER A 116 -4.97 -3.67 7.39
N GLU A 117 -4.22 -4.64 7.93
CA GLU A 117 -3.06 -4.43 8.81
C GLU A 117 -1.94 -5.44 8.49
N PRO A 118 -0.68 -5.16 8.86
CA PRO A 118 0.48 -6.02 8.56
C PRO A 118 0.57 -7.25 9.48
N LYS A 119 -0.46 -8.09 9.46
CA LYS A 119 -0.53 -9.36 10.20
C LYS A 119 -1.52 -10.33 9.55
N HIS A 120 -1.25 -11.63 9.62
CA HIS A 120 -2.12 -12.64 9.00
C HIS A 120 -3.53 -12.70 9.60
N SER A 121 -3.71 -12.28 10.85
CA SER A 121 -5.02 -12.26 11.53
C SER A 121 -5.86 -11.03 11.19
N ALA A 122 -5.31 -10.04 10.46
CA ALA A 122 -6.04 -8.86 10.05
C ALA A 122 -7.12 -9.19 9.03
N GLN A 123 -8.14 -8.32 8.94
CA GLN A 123 -9.20 -8.45 7.95
C GLN A 123 -8.61 -8.55 6.53
N LEU A 124 -9.16 -9.46 5.73
CA LEU A 124 -8.89 -9.51 4.30
C LEU A 124 -9.58 -8.30 3.65
N ALA A 125 -8.79 -7.40 3.08
CA ALA A 125 -9.29 -6.20 2.40
C ALA A 125 -9.64 -6.51 0.95
N THR A 126 -8.72 -7.14 0.22
CA THR A 126 -8.89 -7.55 -1.17
C THR A 126 -7.87 -8.64 -1.53
N GLN A 127 -7.79 -9.02 -2.80
CA GLN A 127 -6.78 -9.92 -3.34
C GLN A 127 -6.15 -9.32 -4.60
N ALA A 128 -4.90 -9.69 -4.85
CA ALA A 128 -4.18 -9.35 -6.07
C ALA A 128 -3.63 -10.64 -6.69
N ILE A 129 -3.54 -10.70 -8.02
CA ILE A 129 -3.21 -11.94 -8.75
C ILE A 129 -1.86 -11.84 -9.46
N LEU A 130 -1.24 -13.00 -9.70
CA LEU A 130 0.08 -13.14 -10.33
C LEU A 130 0.25 -12.23 -11.56
N GLY A 131 1.34 -11.46 -11.55
CA GLY A 131 1.72 -10.55 -12.62
C GLY A 131 1.10 -9.16 -12.53
N MET A 132 0.18 -8.92 -11.59
CA MET A 132 -0.38 -7.60 -11.32
C MET A 132 0.70 -6.65 -10.75
N PRO A 133 0.84 -5.43 -11.31
CA PRO A 133 1.74 -4.43 -10.77
C PRO A 133 1.11 -3.72 -9.56
N LEU A 134 1.94 -3.42 -8.57
CA LEU A 134 1.60 -2.71 -7.35
C LEU A 134 2.59 -1.58 -7.13
N LYS A 135 2.12 -0.47 -6.53
CA LYS A 135 3.01 0.57 -6.00
C LYS A 135 3.26 0.30 -4.52
N VAL A 136 4.51 0.29 -4.10
CA VAL A 136 4.91 0.06 -2.70
C VAL A 136 5.04 1.41 -2.02
N LEU A 137 4.31 1.61 -0.92
CA LEU A 137 4.28 2.87 -0.19
C LEU A 137 5.17 2.87 1.04
N LYS A 138 5.22 1.76 1.80
CA LYS A 138 6.14 1.60 2.94
C LYS A 138 6.29 0.14 3.34
N LYS A 139 7.23 -0.13 4.24
CA LYS A 139 7.48 -1.45 4.82
C LYS A 139 7.26 -1.43 6.34
N GLN A 140 6.68 -2.50 6.88
CA GLN A 140 6.62 -2.74 8.31
C GLN A 140 6.83 -4.23 8.60
N GLY A 141 7.99 -4.57 9.17
CA GLY A 141 8.37 -5.97 9.38
C GLY A 141 8.41 -6.75 8.06
N GLY A 142 7.72 -7.90 8.02
CA GLY A 142 7.57 -8.74 6.83
C GLY A 142 6.50 -8.29 5.84
N TRP A 143 5.93 -7.10 6.01
CA TRP A 143 4.78 -6.62 5.23
C TRP A 143 5.09 -5.32 4.49
N TYR A 144 4.39 -5.12 3.38
CA TYR A 144 4.43 -3.89 2.59
C TYR A 144 3.04 -3.30 2.48
N LEU A 145 2.91 -2.00 2.73
CA LEU A 145 1.71 -1.26 2.35
C LEU A 145 1.83 -0.98 0.85
N VAL A 146 0.87 -1.48 0.09
CA VAL A 146 0.81 -1.36 -1.36
C VAL A 146 -0.45 -0.64 -1.81
N GLN A 147 -0.38 -0.05 -3.00
CA GLN A 147 -1.51 0.49 -3.73
C GLN A 147 -1.74 -0.37 -4.98
N THR A 148 -2.96 -0.88 -5.15
CA THR A 148 -3.37 -1.65 -6.34
C THR A 148 -3.66 -0.71 -7.52
N PRO A 149 -3.80 -1.22 -8.76
CA PRO A 149 -4.18 -0.41 -9.92
C PRO A 149 -5.52 0.34 -9.77
N GLU A 150 -6.40 -0.14 -8.89
CA GLU A 150 -7.67 0.48 -8.51
C GLU A 150 -7.53 1.44 -7.31
N ASP A 151 -6.30 1.87 -7.00
CA ASP A 151 -5.93 2.77 -5.92
C ASP A 151 -6.09 2.23 -4.49
N TYR A 152 -6.47 0.96 -4.28
CA TYR A 152 -6.67 0.41 -2.94
C TYR A 152 -5.36 0.26 -2.17
N LEU A 153 -5.32 0.85 -0.97
CA LEU A 153 -4.25 0.77 0.02
C LEU A 153 -4.47 -0.42 0.94
N SER A 154 -3.53 -1.35 0.94
CA SER A 154 -3.61 -2.54 1.79
C SER A 154 -2.25 -3.21 1.99
N TRP A 155 -2.15 -4.08 2.98
CA TRP A 155 -0.91 -4.74 3.37
C TRP A 155 -0.78 -6.10 2.72
N VAL A 156 0.37 -6.35 2.10
CA VAL A 156 0.73 -7.65 1.52
C VAL A 156 1.97 -8.22 2.21
N ASP A 157 1.98 -9.54 2.39
CA ASP A 157 3.14 -10.26 2.90
C ASP A 157 4.28 -10.23 1.87
N SER A 158 5.51 -10.06 2.35
CA SER A 158 6.70 -9.98 1.49
C SER A 158 6.90 -11.20 0.59
N GLY A 159 6.44 -12.39 1.00
CA GLY A 159 6.52 -13.60 0.18
C GLY A 159 5.51 -13.65 -0.97
N GLY A 160 4.53 -12.74 -1.01
CA GLY A 160 3.52 -12.68 -2.08
C GLY A 160 3.91 -11.83 -3.30
N ILE A 161 5.01 -11.08 -3.22
CA ILE A 161 5.40 -10.08 -4.22
C ILE A 161 6.90 -10.13 -4.51
N THR A 162 7.28 -9.72 -5.72
CA THR A 162 8.66 -9.38 -6.07
C THR A 162 8.76 -7.87 -6.21
N ARG A 163 9.57 -7.22 -5.38
CA ARG A 163 9.86 -5.79 -5.49
C ARG A 163 10.73 -5.51 -6.71
N VAL A 164 10.42 -4.42 -7.41
CA VAL A 164 11.07 -4.04 -8.66
C VAL A 164 11.20 -2.52 -8.73
N ASP A 165 12.19 -2.03 -9.46
CA ASP A 165 12.30 -0.62 -9.80
C ASP A 165 11.42 -0.25 -11.00
N LYS A 166 11.42 1.04 -11.35
CA LYS A 166 10.62 1.56 -12.47
C LYS A 166 11.05 0.97 -13.82
N SER A 167 12.34 0.71 -14.02
CA SER A 167 12.86 0.16 -15.28
C SER A 167 12.38 -1.28 -15.47
N THR A 168 12.53 -2.09 -14.44
CA THR A 168 12.12 -3.50 -14.43
C THR A 168 10.60 -3.63 -14.59
N LEU A 169 9.82 -2.70 -14.00
CA LEU A 169 8.37 -2.65 -14.21
C LEU A 169 8.02 -2.32 -15.67
N ALA A 170 8.73 -1.39 -16.30
CA ALA A 170 8.53 -1.08 -17.72
C ALA A 170 8.86 -2.29 -18.60
N ASP A 171 9.99 -2.97 -18.33
CA ASP A 171 10.38 -4.19 -19.04
C ASP A 171 9.34 -5.32 -18.88
N TRP A 172 8.67 -5.41 -17.72
CA TRP A 172 7.55 -6.32 -17.51
C TRP A 172 6.31 -5.93 -18.33
N ALA A 173 5.98 -4.63 -18.37
CA ALA A 173 4.85 -4.10 -19.12
C ALA A 173 5.02 -4.33 -20.63
N ASP A 174 6.23 -4.17 -21.16
CA ASP A 174 6.53 -4.27 -22.59
C ASP A 174 6.79 -5.72 -23.07
N ALA A 175 7.01 -6.66 -22.16
CA ALA A 175 7.28 -8.04 -22.53
C ALA A 175 6.06 -8.75 -23.14
N ASP A 176 6.29 -9.67 -24.08
CA ASP A 176 5.27 -10.65 -24.46
C ASP A 176 4.83 -11.45 -23.23
N LYS A 177 3.52 -11.61 -23.06
CA LYS A 177 2.92 -12.27 -21.90
C LYS A 177 1.87 -13.27 -22.31
N ILE A 178 1.60 -14.23 -21.42
CA ILE A 178 0.41 -15.07 -21.49
C ILE A 178 -0.59 -14.67 -20.39
N ILE A 179 -1.85 -15.00 -20.63
CA ILE A 179 -2.92 -14.99 -19.62
C ILE A 179 -3.46 -16.41 -19.45
N TYR A 180 -3.56 -16.87 -18.20
CA TYR A 180 -4.17 -18.14 -17.85
C TYR A 180 -5.71 -18.02 -17.81
N LEU A 181 -6.43 -19.01 -18.34
CA LEU A 181 -7.87 -18.89 -18.61
C LEU A 181 -8.77 -19.77 -17.74
N ASN A 182 -8.27 -20.92 -17.30
CA ASN A 182 -9.08 -21.81 -16.47
C ASN A 182 -9.20 -21.27 -15.05
N THR A 183 -10.30 -21.60 -14.34
CA THR A 183 -10.53 -21.16 -12.96
C THR A 183 -9.36 -21.50 -12.03
N VAL A 184 -8.82 -22.72 -12.16
CA VAL A 184 -7.62 -23.17 -11.44
C VAL A 184 -6.80 -24.12 -12.29
N GLY A 185 -5.51 -24.22 -12.03
CA GLY A 185 -4.63 -25.28 -12.51
C GLY A 185 -3.21 -25.05 -12.06
N PHE A 186 -2.22 -25.44 -12.88
CA PHE A 186 -0.82 -25.47 -12.46
C PHE A 186 0.13 -25.16 -13.62
N SER A 187 1.29 -24.61 -13.28
CA SER A 187 2.47 -24.61 -14.13
C SER A 187 3.41 -25.75 -13.76
N TYR A 188 4.27 -26.18 -14.69
CA TYR A 188 5.07 -27.39 -14.56
C TYR A 188 6.56 -27.15 -14.80
N SER A 189 7.42 -27.99 -14.23
CA SER A 189 8.88 -27.88 -14.34
C SER A 189 9.38 -28.23 -15.75
N LYS A 190 8.61 -29.02 -16.51
CA LYS A 190 8.87 -29.39 -17.91
C LYS A 190 7.60 -29.20 -18.74
N ALA A 191 7.72 -29.22 -20.07
CA ALA A 191 6.61 -29.22 -21.04
C ALA A 191 5.81 -30.54 -21.00
N ASN A 192 5.34 -30.94 -19.82
CA ASN A 192 4.65 -32.18 -19.53
C ASN A 192 3.86 -32.03 -18.21
N THR A 193 2.54 -32.20 -18.25
CA THR A 193 1.68 -32.15 -17.05
C THR A 193 1.94 -33.25 -16.02
N GLY A 194 2.71 -34.30 -16.37
CA GLY A 194 3.19 -35.32 -15.44
C GLY A 194 4.49 -34.96 -14.72
N SER A 195 5.11 -33.81 -15.03
CA SER A 195 6.30 -33.31 -14.32
C SER A 195 5.93 -32.59 -13.02
N GLU A 196 6.92 -32.18 -12.22
CA GLU A 196 6.65 -31.48 -10.97
C GLU A 196 5.90 -30.17 -11.23
N LYS A 197 4.99 -29.83 -10.32
CA LYS A 197 4.30 -28.55 -10.33
C LYS A 197 5.23 -27.47 -9.80
N VAL A 198 5.26 -26.31 -10.45
CA VAL A 198 6.01 -25.14 -9.99
C VAL A 198 5.14 -24.26 -9.09
N SER A 199 3.90 -23.98 -9.52
CA SER A 199 2.90 -23.25 -8.75
C SER A 199 1.50 -23.59 -9.27
N ASP A 200 0.48 -23.38 -8.44
CA ASP A 200 -0.87 -23.22 -8.92
C ASP A 200 -1.02 -21.93 -9.75
N LEU A 201 -2.06 -21.89 -10.57
CA LEU A 201 -2.49 -20.74 -11.36
C LEU A 201 -4.01 -20.60 -11.29
N VAL A 202 -4.50 -19.37 -11.34
CA VAL A 202 -5.93 -19.05 -11.45
C VAL A 202 -6.21 -18.19 -12.67
N ALA A 203 -7.47 -18.15 -13.10
CA ALA A 203 -7.89 -17.34 -14.23
C ALA A 203 -7.43 -15.88 -14.08
N GLY A 204 -6.86 -15.31 -15.13
CA GLY A 204 -6.34 -13.94 -15.14
C GLY A 204 -4.89 -13.82 -14.64
N ASN A 205 -4.25 -14.90 -14.17
CA ASN A 205 -2.81 -14.87 -13.89
C ASN A 205 -2.03 -14.55 -15.17
N ILE A 206 -1.06 -13.63 -15.04
CA ILE A 206 -0.24 -13.14 -16.13
C ILE A 206 1.22 -13.50 -15.88
N LEU A 207 1.86 -14.05 -16.91
CA LEU A 207 3.25 -14.50 -16.87
C LEU A 207 4.00 -14.04 -18.11
N LYS A 208 5.30 -13.75 -17.97
CA LYS A 208 6.16 -13.37 -19.09
C LYS A 208 6.40 -14.58 -19.99
N LEU A 209 6.19 -14.43 -21.29
CA LEU A 209 6.48 -15.46 -22.28
C LEU A 209 7.99 -15.48 -22.57
N LYS A 210 8.58 -16.68 -22.57
CA LYS A 210 9.98 -16.88 -22.97
C LYS A 210 10.10 -17.64 -24.28
N ASN A 211 9.22 -18.62 -24.48
CA ASN A 211 9.19 -19.41 -25.70
C ASN A 211 7.78 -20.01 -25.92
N SER A 212 7.45 -20.29 -27.17
CA SER A 212 6.19 -20.90 -27.58
C SER A 212 6.49 -22.07 -28.52
N SER A 213 6.48 -23.30 -28.00
CA SER A 213 6.83 -24.50 -28.78
C SER A 213 5.91 -25.67 -28.47
N GLY A 214 5.46 -26.37 -29.51
CA GLY A 214 4.52 -27.48 -29.36
C GLY A 214 3.25 -27.04 -28.61
N SER A 215 2.81 -27.86 -27.65
CA SER A 215 1.58 -27.66 -26.86
C SER A 215 1.78 -26.85 -25.58
N TYR A 216 2.95 -26.24 -25.34
CA TYR A 216 3.25 -25.49 -24.12
C TYR A 216 3.85 -24.10 -24.41
N TYR A 217 3.61 -23.17 -23.50
CA TYR A 217 4.38 -21.94 -23.35
C TYR A 217 5.45 -22.16 -22.28
N GLU A 218 6.70 -21.79 -22.58
CA GLU A 218 7.72 -21.57 -21.54
C GLU A 218 7.54 -20.14 -21.03
N VAL A 219 7.43 -20.01 -19.70
CA VAL A 219 7.09 -18.75 -19.04
C VAL A 219 8.04 -18.46 -17.88
N GLU A 220 8.10 -17.19 -17.50
CA GLU A 220 8.92 -16.68 -16.40
C GLU A 220 8.03 -15.91 -15.40
N TYR A 221 8.16 -16.28 -14.12
CA TYR A 221 7.50 -15.61 -13.00
C TYR A 221 8.21 -14.28 -12.68
N PRO A 222 7.55 -13.36 -11.95
CA PRO A 222 8.19 -12.13 -11.50
C PRO A 222 9.48 -12.34 -10.69
N ASP A 223 9.59 -13.42 -9.93
CA ASP A 223 10.81 -13.81 -9.21
C ASP A 223 11.88 -14.51 -10.07
N GLY A 224 11.65 -14.66 -11.37
CA GLY A 224 12.57 -15.29 -12.31
C GLY A 224 12.46 -16.81 -12.42
N ARG A 225 11.59 -17.48 -11.64
CA ARG A 225 11.33 -18.92 -11.84
C ARG A 225 10.81 -19.18 -13.25
N ARG A 226 11.27 -20.26 -13.88
CA ARG A 226 10.76 -20.73 -15.16
C ARG A 226 9.79 -21.89 -14.99
N ALA A 227 8.77 -21.92 -15.84
CA ALA A 227 7.80 -23.01 -15.86
C ALA A 227 7.21 -23.20 -17.26
N PHE A 228 6.37 -24.22 -17.39
CA PHE A 228 5.62 -24.53 -18.60
C PHE A 228 4.12 -24.52 -18.32
N VAL A 229 3.36 -23.89 -19.21
CA VAL A 229 1.88 -23.80 -19.15
C VAL A 229 1.30 -24.38 -20.43
N ALA A 230 0.28 -25.24 -20.32
CA ALA A 230 -0.34 -25.85 -21.49
C ALA A 230 -1.09 -24.79 -22.32
N LYS A 231 -0.85 -24.75 -23.63
CA LYS A 231 -1.48 -23.77 -24.55
C LYS A 231 -3.01 -23.86 -24.61
N ARG A 232 -3.59 -25.00 -24.24
CA ARG A 232 -5.06 -25.16 -24.16
C ARG A 232 -5.67 -24.44 -22.95
N GLU A 233 -4.86 -24.02 -21.98
CA GLU A 233 -5.28 -23.44 -20.69
C GLU A 233 -4.90 -21.94 -20.59
N ALA A 234 -4.20 -21.41 -21.60
CA ALA A 234 -3.69 -20.04 -21.63
C ALA A 234 -3.64 -19.49 -23.06
N ARG A 235 -3.58 -18.16 -23.20
CA ARG A 235 -3.40 -17.48 -24.49
C ARG A 235 -2.32 -16.42 -24.39
N LEU A 236 -1.78 -15.97 -25.54
CA LEU A 236 -1.02 -14.73 -25.58
C LEU A 236 -1.93 -13.58 -25.10
N LEU A 237 -1.36 -12.69 -24.28
CA LEU A 237 -2.13 -11.63 -23.64
C LEU A 237 -2.73 -10.68 -24.69
N ASP A 238 -1.94 -10.24 -25.67
CA ASP A 238 -2.39 -9.31 -26.71
C ASP A 238 -3.48 -9.91 -27.60
N ASP A 239 -3.38 -11.20 -27.93
CA ASP A 239 -4.43 -11.93 -28.65
C ASP A 239 -5.71 -12.02 -27.82
N TRP A 240 -5.59 -12.20 -26.50
CA TRP A 240 -6.74 -12.23 -25.61
C TRP A 240 -7.40 -10.84 -25.50
N ILE A 241 -6.61 -9.78 -25.29
CA ILE A 241 -7.11 -8.38 -25.23
C ILE A 241 -7.82 -7.99 -26.52
N SER A 242 -7.25 -8.34 -27.68
CA SER A 242 -7.83 -7.98 -28.98
C SER A 242 -9.07 -8.79 -29.37
N SER A 243 -9.31 -9.94 -28.73
CA SER A 243 -10.44 -10.83 -29.05
C SER A 243 -11.55 -10.88 -28.00
N VAL A 244 -11.27 -10.42 -26.77
CA VAL A 244 -12.27 -10.45 -25.69
C VAL A 244 -13.38 -9.43 -25.97
N SER A 245 -14.63 -9.86 -25.78
CA SER A 245 -15.80 -9.00 -25.90
C SER A 245 -16.66 -9.11 -24.65
N ALA A 246 -16.96 -7.96 -24.04
CA ALA A 246 -17.74 -7.87 -22.80
C ALA A 246 -19.25 -7.81 -23.08
N THR A 247 -19.75 -8.71 -23.92
CA THR A 247 -21.21 -8.80 -24.17
C THR A 247 -21.93 -9.40 -22.96
N PRO A 248 -23.23 -9.09 -22.74
CA PRO A 248 -24.00 -9.71 -21.67
C PRO A 248 -23.96 -11.25 -21.69
N GLU A 249 -23.98 -11.85 -22.87
CA GLU A 249 -23.89 -13.31 -23.04
C GLU A 249 -22.51 -13.84 -22.64
N ALA A 250 -21.42 -13.20 -23.08
CA ALA A 250 -20.06 -13.59 -22.71
C ALA A 250 -19.82 -13.48 -21.19
N LEU A 251 -20.30 -12.40 -20.58
CA LEU A 251 -20.24 -12.19 -19.13
C LEU A 251 -21.06 -13.26 -18.38
N THR A 252 -22.27 -13.56 -18.86
CA THR A 252 -23.14 -14.59 -18.26
C THR A 252 -22.52 -15.98 -18.38
N ASN A 253 -21.92 -16.31 -19.53
CA ASN A 253 -21.27 -17.59 -19.74
C ASN A 253 -20.04 -17.74 -18.83
N THR A 254 -19.25 -16.67 -18.66
CA THR A 254 -18.14 -16.65 -17.71
C THR A 254 -18.64 -16.81 -16.26
N ALA A 255 -19.69 -16.09 -15.86
CA ALA A 255 -20.25 -16.22 -14.52
C ALA A 255 -20.76 -17.65 -14.22
N LYS A 256 -21.34 -18.33 -15.23
CA LYS A 256 -21.80 -19.72 -15.11
C LYS A 256 -20.65 -20.70 -14.84
N THR A 257 -19.43 -20.42 -15.30
CA THR A 257 -18.27 -21.28 -15.00
C THR A 257 -17.80 -21.15 -13.55
N LEU A 258 -18.32 -20.17 -12.81
CA LEU A 258 -17.98 -19.88 -11.41
C LEU A 258 -19.08 -20.31 -10.42
N ILE A 259 -20.14 -20.97 -10.89
CA ILE A 259 -21.21 -21.44 -10.00
C ILE A 259 -20.64 -22.51 -9.05
N GLY A 260 -20.78 -22.27 -7.74
CA GLY A 260 -20.29 -23.18 -6.70
C GLY A 260 -18.79 -23.10 -6.41
N SER A 261 -18.11 -22.06 -6.92
CA SER A 261 -16.70 -21.75 -6.62
C SER A 261 -16.51 -21.19 -5.22
#